data_AF-A0A134BFY5-F1
#
_entry.id   AF-A0A134BFY5-F1
#
_cell.length_a   1.000
_cell.length_b   1.000
_cell.length_c   1.000
_cell.angle_alpha   90.00
_cell.angle_beta   90.00
_cell.angle_gamma   90.00
#
_symmetry.space_group_name_H-M   'P 1'
#
loop_
_entity.id
_entity.type
_entity.pdbx_description
1 polymer ?
#
loop_
_entity_poly.entity_id
_entity_poly.type
_entity_poly.pdbx_seq_one_letter_code
_entity_poly.pdbx_strand_id
1 'polypeptide(L)'
;MATTMQRHIEVGADVRKRIMQELDISEGGLSLALNYKRDGEDAKRARALALELGGEIYCTIPECETIHDADGQMIQVFSNGARLIIDKGNSEGRIEHNGRVVSLCYHVTINMLDGLQTLASNL
;
A
#
# COMPACT_ATOMS: atom_id res chain seq x y z
N MET A 1 -13.66 -7.65 -9.67
CA MET A 1 -13.08 -8.28 -8.46
C MET A 1 -12.57 -7.16 -7.58
N ALA A 2 -12.84 -7.18 -6.28
CA ALA A 2 -12.39 -6.11 -5.40
C ALA A 2 -10.86 -6.03 -5.43
N THR A 3 -10.37 -4.91 -5.94
CA THR A 3 -8.98 -4.50 -6.02
C THR A 3 -8.49 -4.13 -4.62
N THR A 4 -8.37 -5.10 -3.70
CA THR A 4 -7.97 -4.78 -2.33
C THR A 4 -6.47 -4.58 -2.25
N MET A 5 -6.04 -3.38 -1.88
CA MET A 5 -4.65 -3.06 -1.57
C MET A 5 -4.13 -4.01 -0.49
N GLN A 6 -2.96 -4.60 -0.73
CA GLN A 6 -2.33 -5.53 0.19
C GLN A 6 -1.16 -4.86 0.89
N ARG A 7 -1.33 -4.62 2.19
CA ARG A 7 -0.25 -4.15 3.05
C ARG A 7 0.60 -5.32 3.52
N HIS A 8 1.91 -5.22 3.38
CA HIS A 8 2.86 -6.21 3.90
C HIS A 8 4.18 -5.54 4.29
N ILE A 9 5.02 -6.27 5.02
CA ILE A 9 6.41 -5.88 5.29
C ILE A 9 7.30 -6.72 4.41
N GLU A 10 8.12 -6.06 3.58
CA GLU A 10 9.12 -6.70 2.76
C GLU A 10 10.48 -6.68 3.46
N VAL A 11 11.16 -7.82 3.46
CA VAL A 11 12.47 -8.02 4.08
C VAL A 11 13.27 -9.02 3.25
N GLY A 12 14.61 -8.83 3.21
CA GLY A 12 15.51 -9.77 2.54
C GLY A 12 15.51 -11.17 3.19
N ALA A 13 15.92 -12.18 2.42
CA ALA A 13 15.92 -13.58 2.85
C ALA A 13 16.74 -13.82 4.13
N ASP A 14 17.89 -13.15 4.28
CA ASP A 14 18.73 -13.26 5.48
C ASP A 14 18.04 -12.74 6.74
N VAL A 15 17.29 -11.64 6.61
CA VAL A 15 16.49 -11.06 7.69
C VAL A 15 15.35 -12.00 8.07
N ARG A 16 14.66 -12.62 7.10
CA ARG A 16 13.62 -13.62 7.38
C ARG A 16 14.17 -14.79 8.19
N LYS A 17 15.34 -15.33 7.78
CA LYS A 17 16.01 -16.42 8.48
C LYS A 17 16.36 -16.05 9.92
N ARG A 18 16.89 -14.85 10.13
CA ARG A 18 17.21 -14.33 11.45
C ARG A 18 15.97 -14.24 12.36
N ILE A 19 14.88 -13.68 11.84
CA ILE A 19 13.62 -13.55 12.60
C ILE A 19 13.06 -14.91 13.00
N MET A 20 13.06 -15.88 12.07
CA MET A 20 12.60 -17.24 12.38
C MET A 20 13.40 -17.89 13.50
N GLN A 21 14.73 -17.73 13.49
CA GLN A 21 15.62 -18.28 14.50
C GLN A 21 15.44 -17.60 15.87
N GLU A 22 15.33 -16.27 15.88
CA GLU A 22 15.19 -15.51 17.14
C GLU A 22 13.83 -15.73 17.82
N LEU A 23 12.77 -15.95 17.05
CA LEU A 23 11.40 -16.08 17.56
C LEU A 23 10.87 -17.52 17.59
N ASP A 24 11.64 -18.49 17.11
CA ASP A 24 11.23 -19.90 16.96
C ASP A 24 9.90 -20.05 16.20
N ILE A 25 9.76 -19.30 15.09
CA ILE A 25 8.57 -19.33 14.24
C ILE A 25 8.86 -20.00 12.90
N SER A 26 7.87 -20.72 12.38
CA SER A 26 7.97 -21.31 11.04
C SER A 26 7.90 -20.24 9.94
N GLU A 27 8.45 -20.56 8.76
CA GLU A 27 8.39 -19.67 7.58
C GLU A 27 6.95 -19.29 7.20
N GLY A 28 6.01 -20.23 7.32
CA GLY A 28 4.58 -19.96 7.11
C GLY A 28 4.01 -19.01 8.17
N GLY A 29 4.42 -19.16 9.44
CA GLY A 29 4.05 -18.27 10.53
C GLY A 29 4.57 -16.84 10.30
N LEU A 30 5.85 -16.71 9.94
CA LEU A 30 6.47 -15.43 9.59
C LEU A 30 5.77 -14.79 8.38
N SER A 31 5.52 -15.55 7.32
CA SER A 31 4.82 -15.08 6.12
C SER A 31 3.45 -14.50 6.45
N LEU A 32 2.65 -15.21 7.26
CA LEU A 32 1.35 -14.70 7.70
C LEU A 32 1.47 -13.43 8.56
N ALA A 33 2.50 -13.35 9.41
CA ALA A 33 2.76 -12.17 10.24
C ALA A 33 3.12 -10.94 9.41
N LEU A 34 4.07 -11.06 8.47
CA LEU A 34 4.53 -9.97 7.60
C LEU A 34 3.45 -9.49 6.63
N ASN A 35 2.54 -10.37 6.21
CA ASN A 35 1.38 -10.04 5.38
C ASN A 35 0.15 -9.59 6.18
N TYR A 36 0.29 -9.34 7.50
CA TYR A 36 -0.82 -8.95 8.39
C TYR A 36 -2.03 -9.92 8.38
N LYS A 37 -1.80 -11.19 8.00
CA LYS A 37 -2.84 -12.25 8.02
C LYS A 37 -2.97 -12.91 9.39
N ARG A 38 -2.08 -12.59 10.33
CA ARG A 38 -2.12 -13.05 11.73
C ARG A 38 -1.75 -11.90 12.67
N ASP A 39 -2.44 -11.81 13.81
CA ASP A 39 -2.28 -10.71 14.75
C ASP A 39 -2.07 -11.12 16.22
N GLY A 40 -1.62 -12.36 16.44
CA GLY A 40 -1.16 -12.80 17.77
C GLY A 40 0.14 -12.11 18.19
N GLU A 41 0.52 -12.27 19.46
CA GLU A 41 1.72 -11.62 20.02
C GLU A 41 3.00 -11.98 19.25
N ASP A 42 3.19 -13.25 18.85
CA ASP A 42 4.35 -13.65 18.04
C ASP A 42 4.38 -12.95 16.68
N ALA A 43 3.21 -12.73 16.06
CA ALA A 43 3.11 -12.02 14.79
C ALA A 43 3.44 -10.53 14.94
N LYS A 44 3.02 -9.90 16.04
CA LYS A 44 3.39 -8.51 16.36
C LYS A 44 4.89 -8.39 16.60
N ARG A 45 5.50 -9.31 17.36
CA ARG A 45 6.95 -9.34 17.61
C ARG A 45 7.75 -9.55 16.32
N ALA A 46 7.32 -10.47 15.46
CA ALA A 46 7.94 -10.72 14.16
C ALA A 46 7.92 -9.46 13.28
N ARG A 47 6.79 -8.74 13.23
CA ARG A 47 6.70 -7.47 12.49
C ARG A 47 7.58 -6.37 13.09
N ALA A 48 7.61 -6.23 14.41
CA ALA A 48 8.45 -5.24 15.07
C ALA A 48 9.94 -5.49 14.78
N LEU A 49 10.38 -6.74 14.90
CA LEU A 49 11.76 -7.14 14.58
C LEU A 49 12.08 -6.95 13.10
N ALA A 50 11.15 -7.26 12.20
CA ALA A 50 11.32 -7.01 10.77
C ALA A 50 11.61 -5.53 10.46
N LEU A 51 10.86 -4.62 11.08
CA LEU A 51 11.06 -3.17 10.91
C LEU A 51 12.38 -2.70 11.53
N GLU A 52 12.76 -3.21 12.70
CA GLU A 52 14.04 -2.92 13.34
C GLU A 52 15.24 -3.35 12.47
N LEU A 53 15.08 -4.46 11.74
CA LEU A 53 16.08 -5.01 10.82
C LEU A 53 16.04 -4.40 9.41
N GLY A 54 15.39 -3.25 9.24
CA GLY A 54 15.36 -2.51 7.97
C GLY A 54 14.30 -2.99 6.98
N GLY A 55 13.30 -3.74 7.45
CA GLY A 55 12.12 -4.05 6.66
C GLY A 55 11.31 -2.82 6.33
N GLU A 56 10.73 -2.81 5.13
CA GLU A 56 9.96 -1.71 4.61
C GLU A 56 8.49 -2.11 4.46
N ILE A 57 7.59 -1.16 4.72
CA ILE A 57 6.16 -1.39 4.59
C ILE A 57 5.76 -1.10 3.14
N TYR A 58 5.24 -2.12 2.47
CA TYR A 58 4.73 -2.02 1.12
C TYR A 58 3.21 -2.08 1.10
N CYS A 59 2.66 -1.38 0.12
CA CYS A 59 1.25 -1.42 -0.23
C CYS A 59 1.15 -1.80 -1.71
N THR A 60 0.68 -3.02 -1.99
CA THR A 60 0.55 -3.52 -3.35
C THR A 60 -0.87 -3.34 -3.84
N ILE A 61 -1.01 -2.78 -5.03
CA ILE A 61 -2.26 -2.71 -5.78
C ILE A 61 -2.06 -3.40 -7.14
N PRO A 62 -3.14 -3.81 -7.83
CA PRO A 62 -3.06 -4.17 -9.24
C PRO A 62 -2.40 -3.06 -10.04
N GLU A 63 -1.62 -3.47 -11.03
CA GLU A 63 -0.82 -2.56 -11.84
C GLU A 63 -1.71 -1.48 -12.47
N CYS A 64 -1.27 -0.24 -12.29
CA CYS A 64 -1.83 0.92 -12.94
C CYS A 64 -0.70 1.89 -13.29
N GLU A 65 -0.85 2.63 -14.38
CA GLU A 65 0.13 3.66 -14.72
C GLU A 65 0.11 4.71 -13.61
N THR A 66 1.28 4.92 -12.97
CA THR A 66 1.45 5.89 -11.89
C THR A 66 2.59 6.83 -12.25
N ILE A 67 2.26 8.09 -12.50
CA ILE A 67 3.20 9.13 -12.91
C ILE A 67 3.31 10.17 -11.80
N HIS A 68 4.55 10.45 -11.37
CA HIS A 68 4.86 11.62 -10.56
C HIS A 68 5.49 12.66 -11.48
N ASP A 69 4.74 13.71 -11.80
CA ASP A 69 5.23 14.75 -12.71
C ASP A 69 6.02 15.85 -11.99
N ALA A 70 6.64 16.70 -12.81
CA ALA A 70 7.44 17.84 -12.37
C ALA A 70 6.58 18.98 -11.78
N ASP A 71 5.28 19.02 -12.11
CA ASP A 71 4.33 20.01 -11.60
C ASP A 71 3.81 19.64 -10.20
N GLY A 72 4.35 18.58 -9.61
CA GLY A 72 4.01 18.18 -8.25
C GLY A 72 2.75 17.33 -8.17
N GLN A 73 2.23 16.78 -9.28
CA GLN A 73 1.13 15.84 -9.24
C GLN A 73 1.62 14.39 -9.13
N MET A 74 0.78 13.55 -8.52
CA MET A 74 0.73 12.12 -8.74
C MET A 74 -0.53 11.81 -9.55
N ILE A 75 -0.39 11.09 -10.65
CA ILE A 75 -1.51 10.68 -11.50
C ILE A 75 -1.50 9.16 -11.58
N GLN A 76 -2.62 8.53 -11.26
CA GLN A 76 -2.86 7.11 -11.45
C GLN A 76 -3.97 6.87 -12.45
N VAL A 77 -3.72 6.04 -13.46
CA VAL A 77 -4.69 5.69 -14.51
C VAL A 77 -5.11 4.24 -14.36
N PHE A 78 -6.40 4.03 -14.09
CA PHE A 78 -6.97 2.71 -13.86
C PHE A 78 -7.54 2.11 -15.15
N SER A 79 -7.63 0.78 -15.20
CA SER A 79 -8.10 0.05 -16.39
C SER A 79 -9.55 0.36 -16.79
N ASN A 80 -10.37 0.88 -15.87
CA ASN A 80 -11.74 1.35 -16.13
C ASN A 80 -11.80 2.79 -16.69
N GLY A 81 -10.64 3.41 -16.98
CA GLY A 81 -10.55 4.78 -17.47
C GLY A 81 -10.67 5.86 -16.39
N ALA A 82 -10.75 5.47 -15.10
CA ALA A 82 -10.69 6.42 -14.01
C ALA A 82 -9.26 6.95 -13.81
N ARG A 83 -9.15 8.19 -13.33
CA ARG A 83 -7.88 8.83 -12.99
C ARG A 83 -7.93 9.36 -11.57
N LEU A 84 -7.02 8.93 -10.72
CA LEU A 84 -6.78 9.56 -9.41
C LEU A 84 -5.62 10.53 -9.56
N ILE A 85 -5.88 11.81 -9.26
CA ILE A 85 -4.89 12.88 -9.39
C ILE A 85 -4.74 13.55 -8.04
N ILE A 86 -3.52 13.62 -7.53
CA ILE A 86 -3.20 14.19 -6.22
C ILE A 86 -2.10 15.21 -6.38
N ASP A 87 -2.33 16.41 -5.88
CA ASP A 87 -1.34 17.46 -5.75
C ASP A 87 -0.51 17.21 -4.47
N LYS A 88 0.80 16.96 -4.66
CA LYS A 88 1.74 16.67 -3.58
C LYS A 88 2.08 17.91 -2.74
N GLY A 89 1.84 19.12 -3.27
CA GLY A 89 2.18 20.38 -2.63
C GLY A 89 1.11 20.86 -1.63
N ASN A 90 -0.17 20.63 -1.94
CA ASN A 90 -1.28 21.08 -1.09
C ASN A 90 -2.18 19.96 -0.54
N SER A 91 -1.91 18.70 -0.88
CA SER A 91 -2.69 17.53 -0.45
C SER A 91 -4.15 17.54 -0.95
N GLU A 92 -4.44 18.20 -2.07
CA GLU A 92 -5.72 18.10 -2.75
C GLU A 92 -5.71 16.95 -3.75
N GLY A 93 -6.86 16.29 -3.89
CA GLY A 93 -7.04 15.17 -4.80
C GLY A 93 -8.36 15.27 -5.55
N ARG A 94 -8.40 14.67 -6.73
CA ARG A 94 -9.62 14.49 -7.50
C ARG A 94 -9.63 13.15 -8.19
N ILE A 95 -10.83 12.64 -8.41
CA ILE A 95 -11.05 11.46 -9.24
C ILE A 95 -11.82 11.91 -10.47
N GLU A 96 -11.28 11.59 -11.63
CA GLU A 96 -11.90 11.84 -12.93
C GLU A 96 -12.32 10.53 -13.58
N HIS A 97 -13.46 10.51 -14.26
CA HIS A 97 -13.89 9.38 -15.08
C HIS A 97 -14.53 9.92 -16.35
N ASN A 98 -14.11 9.41 -17.51
CA ASN A 98 -14.58 9.86 -18.82
C ASN A 98 -14.50 11.40 -18.99
N GLY A 99 -13.39 12.00 -18.51
CA GLY A 99 -13.12 13.43 -18.63
C GLY A 99 -13.93 14.34 -17.68
N ARG A 100 -14.65 13.77 -16.71
CA ARG A 100 -15.42 14.52 -15.72
C ARG A 100 -14.90 14.28 -14.32
N VAL A 101 -14.82 15.32 -13.51
CA VAL A 101 -14.55 15.19 -12.07
C VAL A 101 -15.77 14.56 -11.41
N VAL A 102 -15.59 13.41 -10.77
CA VAL A 102 -16.65 12.67 -10.07
C VAL A 102 -16.48 12.71 -8.55
N SER A 103 -15.28 13.05 -8.07
CA SER A 103 -15.02 13.24 -6.64
C SER A 103 -13.88 14.23 -6.41
N LEU A 104 -13.99 14.98 -5.32
CA LEU A 104 -12.96 15.88 -4.79
C LEU A 104 -12.57 15.41 -3.39
N CYS A 105 -11.28 15.45 -3.08
CA CYS A 105 -10.71 14.96 -1.84
C CYS A 105 -9.73 16.02 -1.31
N TYR A 106 -9.82 16.34 -0.03
CA TYR A 106 -8.96 17.35 0.61
C TYR A 106 -8.16 16.72 1.72
N HIS A 107 -6.99 17.30 2.02
CA HIS A 107 -6.08 16.81 3.06
C HIS A 107 -5.69 15.35 2.87
N VAL A 108 -5.44 14.96 1.61
CA VAL A 108 -5.12 13.58 1.25
C VAL A 108 -3.81 13.17 1.90
N THR A 109 -3.85 12.06 2.64
CA THR A 109 -2.68 11.42 3.24
C THR A 109 -2.41 10.07 2.58
N ILE A 110 -1.21 9.53 2.76
CA ILE A 110 -0.85 8.18 2.25
C ILE A 110 -1.84 7.13 2.75
N ASN A 111 -2.29 7.23 4.01
CA ASN A 111 -3.25 6.29 4.59
C ASN A 111 -4.64 6.34 3.92
N MET A 112 -4.97 7.43 3.22
CA MET A 112 -6.22 7.57 2.49
C MET A 112 -6.15 6.98 1.08
N LEU A 113 -4.94 6.74 0.55
CA LEU A 113 -4.76 6.31 -0.84
C LEU A 113 -5.49 5.01 -1.15
N ASP A 114 -5.49 4.03 -0.23
CA ASP A 114 -6.22 2.77 -0.40
C ASP A 114 -7.71 3.00 -0.73
N GLY A 115 -8.37 3.84 0.06
CA GLY A 115 -9.78 4.17 -0.13
C GLY A 115 -10.02 4.92 -1.45
N LEU A 116 -9.13 5.86 -1.79
CA LEU A 116 -9.25 6.64 -3.03
C LEU A 116 -9.01 5.81 -4.29
N GLN A 117 -8.01 4.93 -4.26
CA GLN A 117 -7.70 3.99 -5.34
C GLN A 117 -8.82 2.95 -5.49
N THR A 118 -9.34 2.44 -4.37
CA THR A 118 -10.53 1.57 -4.37
C THR A 118 -11.72 2.28 -5.00
N LEU A 119 -12.00 3.53 -4.62
CA LEU A 119 -13.10 4.29 -5.19
C LEU A 119 -12.93 4.47 -6.70
N ALA A 120 -11.75 4.92 -7.14
CA ALA A 120 -11.46 5.13 -8.56
C ALA A 120 -11.58 3.82 -9.38
N SER A 121 -11.06 2.71 -8.87
CA SER A 121 -11.09 1.40 -9.56
C SER A 121 -12.48 0.78 -9.70
N ASN A 122 -13.49 1.27 -8.94
CA ASN A 122 -14.86 0.77 -8.95
C ASN A 122 -15.85 1.68 -9.71
N LEU A 123 -15.36 2.76 -10.34
CA LEU A 123 -16.17 3.62 -11.22
C LEU A 123 -16.54 2.94 -12.55
#